data_AF-A0A4C1S7Y1-F1
#
_entry.id   AF-A0A4C1S7Y1-F1
#
_cell.length_a   1.000
_cell.length_b   1.000
_cell.length_c   1.000
_cell.angle_alpha   90.00
_cell.angle_beta   90.00
_cell.angle_gamma   90.00
#
_symmetry.space_group_name_H-M   'P 1'
#
loop_
_entity.id
_entity.type
_entity.pdbx_description
1 polymer ?
#
loop_
_entity_poly.entity_id
_entity_poly.type
_entity_poly.pdbx_seq_one_letter_code
_entity_poly.pdbx_strand_id
1 'polypeptide(L)'
;MDARNPRGVTSALPASWIGIVCLIEGQWATRTLNSLDVIQQRRLLFHVRILSKLWKIFSGNEMGALLGWWLLKQYRNKPEEISPHDVYFIASIVSSKMLKTIAEAEGCQFVETLTGFKWMGNTTLLLAKEGKLPLFAFEEAIGYMCSHRVPDKDGVSAAVQVASLASELYSNGSSLNDQLQALYARYGYHVSHNSYYICHDPHVIQKIFRRIRNYHGPGVYPNKLGSFEIISIQDFAAGVTVPDEDVKPKHDLNALGTGLDGIYTGGEMVMLRCANGLSATVRTSGTEPKIKYYTELVTRADTPQDQEKVREMLVDMVDEVIDELLQPKENGLVG
;
A
#
# COMPACT_ATOMS: atom_id res chain seq x y z
N MET A 1 25.40 8.52 54.65
CA MET A 1 25.18 9.97 54.62
C MET A 1 26.17 10.57 53.65
N ASP A 2 25.65 10.91 52.48
CA ASP A 2 25.88 12.09 51.65
C ASP A 2 27.28 12.68 51.33
N ALA A 3 27.36 13.09 50.06
CA ALA A 3 28.03 14.27 49.50
C ALA A 3 29.57 14.31 49.34
N ARG A 4 30.04 14.09 48.09
CA ARG A 4 30.38 15.19 47.15
C ARG A 4 31.06 14.70 45.86
N ASN A 5 30.42 15.05 44.73
CA ASN A 5 31.00 15.19 43.40
C ASN A 5 31.95 16.41 43.36
N PRO A 6 32.99 16.44 42.49
CA PRO A 6 32.88 17.37 41.37
C PRO A 6 33.48 16.89 40.03
N ARG A 7 32.69 17.09 38.96
CA ARG A 7 32.99 17.69 37.63
C ARG A 7 34.10 17.01 36.80
N GLY A 8 33.93 16.69 35.52
CA GLY A 8 32.96 17.15 34.53
C GLY A 8 33.68 17.34 33.20
N VAL A 9 33.45 16.45 32.25
CA VAL A 9 33.62 16.71 30.80
C VAL A 9 32.40 16.08 30.12
N THR A 10 31.30 16.81 30.11
CA THR A 10 30.19 16.53 29.19
C THR A 10 30.50 17.29 27.90
N SER A 11 31.04 16.59 26.91
CA SER A 11 30.92 17.07 25.53
C SER A 11 29.43 17.06 25.18
N ALA A 12 28.91 18.23 24.85
CA ALA A 12 27.56 18.37 24.33
C ALA A 12 27.48 17.60 23.00
N LEU A 13 26.72 16.50 22.99
CA LEU A 13 26.34 15.82 21.74
C LEU A 13 25.32 16.70 21.00
N PRO A 14 25.49 16.96 19.69
CA PRO A 14 24.57 17.81 18.93
C PRO A 14 23.17 17.19 18.83
N ALA A 15 22.16 18.08 18.82
CA ALA A 15 20.74 17.79 19.01
C ALA A 15 20.01 17.26 17.76
N SER A 16 20.54 16.24 17.08
CA SER A 16 19.89 15.59 15.93
C SER A 16 19.99 14.07 15.98
N TRP A 17 19.31 13.46 16.95
CA TRP A 17 19.04 12.02 16.92
C TRP A 17 17.84 11.75 15.98
N ILE A 18 18.07 11.08 14.86
CA ILE A 18 17.02 10.33 14.16
C ILE A 18 16.77 9.07 14.98
N GLY A 19 15.67 9.06 15.73
CA GLY A 19 15.12 7.82 16.28
C GLY A 19 14.16 7.23 15.25
N ILE A 20 14.48 6.06 14.71
CA ILE A 20 13.45 5.21 14.09
C ILE A 20 12.85 4.41 15.22
N VAL A 21 11.58 4.67 15.53
CA VAL A 21 10.83 3.82 16.45
C VAL A 21 9.99 2.88 15.60
N CYS A 22 10.46 1.64 15.49
CA CYS A 22 9.66 0.53 14.98
C CYS A 22 8.74 0.07 16.10
N LEU A 23 7.44 0.30 15.94
CA LEU A 23 6.43 -0.27 16.83
C LEU A 23 5.87 -1.52 16.17
N ILE A 24 6.05 -2.63 16.88
CA ILE A 24 5.28 -3.85 16.68
C ILE A 24 3.92 -3.58 17.33
N GLU A 25 2.81 -3.84 16.64
CA GLU A 25 1.46 -3.61 17.20
C GLU A 25 1.28 -4.34 18.54
N GLY A 26 1.33 -3.57 19.63
CA GLY A 26 1.21 -3.99 21.02
C GLY A 26 1.46 -2.78 21.93
N GLN A 27 0.55 -2.53 22.86
CA GLN A 27 0.43 -1.33 23.69
C GLN A 27 1.73 -0.80 24.32
N TRP A 28 1.75 0.52 24.60
CA TRP A 28 2.72 1.17 25.48
C TRP A 28 2.89 0.40 26.79
N ALA A 29 3.95 -0.37 26.92
CA ALA A 29 4.38 -0.91 28.19
C ALA A 29 5.91 -0.99 28.21
N THR A 30 6.51 -0.09 28.99
CA THR A 30 7.86 -0.25 29.54
C THR A 30 7.93 -1.54 30.36
N ARG A 31 8.14 -2.68 29.70
CA ARG A 31 8.58 -3.94 30.33
C ARG A 31 9.49 -4.70 29.37
N THR A 32 10.76 -4.76 29.76
CA THR A 32 11.78 -5.77 29.41
C THR A 32 11.44 -6.75 28.29
N LEU A 33 12.17 -6.62 27.17
CA LEU A 33 12.35 -7.59 26.10
C LEU A 33 12.54 -9.01 26.67
N ASN A 34 11.49 -9.82 26.69
CA ASN A 34 11.56 -11.28 26.90
C ASN A 34 10.24 -11.96 26.49
N SER A 35 9.77 -11.69 25.27
CA SER A 35 8.86 -12.56 24.47
C SER A 35 8.32 -11.74 23.30
N LEU A 36 9.03 -11.75 22.17
CA LEU A 36 8.48 -11.27 20.90
C LEU A 36 7.65 -12.43 20.31
N ASP A 37 6.32 -12.33 20.36
CA ASP A 37 5.43 -13.31 19.75
C ASP A 37 5.68 -13.40 18.23
N VAL A 38 5.75 -14.63 17.71
CA VAL A 38 6.02 -14.93 16.28
C VAL A 38 4.98 -14.30 15.33
N ILE A 39 3.77 -14.01 15.83
CA ILE A 39 2.71 -13.34 15.04
C ILE A 39 2.99 -11.83 14.87
N GLN A 40 3.62 -11.22 15.87
CA GLN A 40 3.89 -9.78 15.94
C GLN A 40 5.07 -9.36 15.04
N GLN A 41 5.96 -10.28 14.68
CA GLN A 41 7.09 -10.01 13.77
C GLN A 41 6.68 -9.81 12.30
N ARG A 42 5.41 -10.02 11.95
CA ARG A 42 4.92 -10.01 10.56
C ARG A 42 4.44 -8.64 10.06
N ARG A 43 4.28 -7.64 10.94
CA ARG A 43 3.83 -6.27 10.62
C ARG A 43 4.59 -5.24 11.45
N LEU A 44 5.04 -4.15 10.84
CA LEU A 44 5.80 -3.09 11.52
C LEU A 44 5.39 -1.67 11.15
N LEU A 45 4.92 -0.91 12.14
CA LEU A 45 4.67 0.52 12.00
C LEU A 45 5.97 1.30 12.17
N PHE A 46 6.24 2.21 11.23
CA PHE A 46 7.45 3.04 11.25
C PHE A 46 7.12 4.50 11.58
N HIS A 47 7.79 5.02 12.59
CA HIS A 47 7.70 6.41 13.03
C HIS A 47 9.03 7.12 12.81
N VAL A 48 8.99 8.31 12.23
CA VAL A 48 10.19 9.14 12.00
C VAL A 48 9.95 10.56 12.48
N ARG A 49 10.95 11.13 13.15
CA ARG A 49 10.92 12.52 13.60
C ARG A 49 11.33 13.45 12.46
N ILE A 50 10.46 14.41 12.10
CA ILE A 50 10.69 15.35 10.98
C ILE A 50 11.39 16.64 11.48
N LEU A 51 10.96 17.18 12.62
CA LEU A 51 11.55 18.35 13.29
C LEU A 51 11.60 18.07 14.79
N SER A 52 12.30 18.91 15.56
CA SER A 52 12.66 18.68 16.97
C SER A 52 11.49 18.35 17.93
N LYS A 53 10.22 18.33 17.50
CA LYS A 53 9.08 17.81 18.29
C LYS A 53 7.99 17.05 17.51
N LEU A 54 8.09 16.86 16.19
CA LEU A 54 7.01 16.27 15.38
C LEU A 54 7.41 14.91 14.79
N TRP A 55 6.55 13.91 14.98
CA TRP A 55 6.66 12.56 14.44
C TRP A 55 5.69 12.38 13.28
N LYS A 56 6.16 11.81 12.16
CA LYS A 56 5.31 11.30 11.07
C LYS A 56 5.23 9.79 11.15
N ILE A 57 4.00 9.30 11.01
CA ILE A 57 3.68 7.89 10.81
C ILE A 57 3.62 7.66 9.31
N PHE A 58 4.40 6.71 8.81
CA PHE A 58 4.33 6.33 7.40
C PHE A 58 3.25 5.26 7.25
N SER A 59 2.35 5.48 6.30
CA SER A 59 1.40 4.43 5.88
C SER A 59 2.16 3.25 5.25
N GLY A 60 1.49 2.09 5.16
CA GLY A 60 2.08 0.94 4.47
C GLY A 60 2.38 1.21 3.00
N ASN A 61 1.60 2.08 2.36
CA ASN A 61 1.84 2.53 0.98
C ASN A 61 3.09 3.41 0.87
N GLU A 62 3.23 4.42 1.73
CA GLU A 62 4.42 5.30 1.73
C GLU A 62 5.70 4.52 2.02
N MET A 63 5.68 3.64 3.02
CA MET A 63 6.84 2.82 3.34
C MET A 63 7.13 1.77 2.26
N GLY A 64 6.08 1.19 1.65
CA GLY A 64 6.22 0.30 0.50
C GLY A 64 6.94 0.97 -0.68
N ALA A 65 6.61 2.22 -0.98
CA ALA A 65 7.30 2.99 -2.02
C ALA A 65 8.77 3.28 -1.67
N LEU A 66 9.04 3.71 -0.42
CA LEU A 66 10.41 3.95 0.06
C LEU A 66 11.28 2.69 0.01
N LEU A 67 10.77 1.56 0.52
CA LEU A 67 11.48 0.28 0.51
C LEU A 67 11.66 -0.26 -0.91
N GLY A 68 10.64 -0.17 -1.77
CA GLY A 68 10.76 -0.58 -3.17
C GLY A 68 11.86 0.19 -3.90
N TRP A 69 11.88 1.52 -3.77
CA TRP A 69 12.94 2.37 -4.32
C TRP A 69 14.31 2.04 -3.72
N TRP A 70 14.38 1.88 -2.40
CA TRP A 70 15.62 1.58 -1.68
C TRP A 70 16.24 0.27 -2.15
N LEU A 71 15.45 -0.80 -2.21
CA LEU A 71 15.92 -2.12 -2.63
C LEU A 71 16.37 -2.12 -4.09
N LEU A 72 15.70 -1.34 -4.96
CA LEU A 72 16.14 -1.16 -6.34
C LEU A 72 17.48 -0.46 -6.43
N LYS A 73 17.65 0.62 -5.67
CA LYS A 73 18.92 1.35 -5.58
C LYS A 73 20.04 0.43 -5.12
N GLN A 74 19.82 -0.35 -4.06
CA GLN A 74 20.80 -1.30 -3.54
C GLN A 74 21.09 -2.44 -4.53
N TYR A 75 20.09 -2.88 -5.28
CA TYR A 75 20.27 -3.88 -6.33
C TYR A 75 21.18 -3.37 -7.45
N ARG A 76 20.95 -2.15 -7.95
CA ARG A 76 21.74 -1.53 -9.03
C ARG A 76 23.19 -1.23 -8.66
N ASN A 77 23.51 -1.14 -7.37
CA ASN A 77 24.89 -0.94 -6.91
C ASN A 77 25.72 -2.23 -6.91
N LYS A 78 25.12 -3.39 -7.18
CA LYS A 78 25.82 -4.68 -7.30
C LYS A 78 26.28 -4.91 -8.74
N PRO A 79 27.38 -5.65 -8.98
CA PRO A 79 27.76 -6.06 -10.33
C PRO A 79 26.58 -6.82 -10.99
N GLU A 80 26.25 -6.45 -12.23
CA GLU A 80 25.03 -6.91 -12.90
C GLU A 80 25.04 -8.42 -13.19
N GLU A 81 23.98 -9.10 -12.78
CA GLU A 81 23.70 -10.50 -13.17
C GLU A 81 22.33 -10.67 -13.88
N ILE A 82 21.37 -9.75 -13.65
CA ILE A 82 19.99 -9.86 -14.16
C ILE A 82 19.52 -8.50 -14.73
N SER A 83 18.90 -8.54 -15.91
CA SER A 83 18.33 -7.37 -16.60
C SER A 83 17.22 -6.70 -15.77
N PRO A 84 17.09 -5.35 -15.78
CA PRO A 84 15.96 -4.66 -15.14
C PRO A 84 14.59 -5.21 -15.55
N HIS A 85 14.44 -5.68 -16.79
CA HIS A 85 13.19 -6.29 -17.29
C HIS A 85 12.84 -7.62 -16.60
N ASP A 86 13.79 -8.26 -15.92
CA ASP A 86 13.60 -9.48 -15.16
C ASP A 86 13.50 -9.21 -13.65
N VAL A 87 13.46 -7.93 -13.25
CA VAL A 87 13.25 -7.49 -11.86
C VAL A 87 11.77 -7.18 -11.65
N TYR A 88 11.17 -7.80 -10.64
CA TYR A 88 9.74 -7.74 -10.37
C TYR A 88 9.45 -7.11 -9.02
N PHE A 89 8.52 -6.16 -9.03
CA PHE A 89 7.83 -5.65 -7.85
C PHE A 89 6.44 -6.26 -7.76
N ILE A 90 6.01 -6.62 -6.57
CA ILE A 90 4.72 -7.25 -6.34
C ILE A 90 3.93 -6.44 -5.32
N ALA A 91 2.65 -6.21 -5.55
CA ALA A 91 1.79 -5.62 -4.53
C ALA A 91 0.39 -6.19 -4.56
N SER A 92 -0.30 -6.11 -3.42
CA SER A 92 -1.72 -6.42 -3.40
C SER A 92 -2.50 -5.45 -4.30
N ILE A 93 -3.59 -5.91 -4.90
CA ILE A 93 -4.43 -5.11 -5.80
C ILE A 93 -5.04 -3.88 -5.13
N VAL A 94 -5.15 -3.89 -3.80
CA VAL A 94 -5.66 -2.78 -2.98
C VAL A 94 -4.54 -1.87 -2.44
N SER A 95 -3.28 -2.21 -2.67
CA SER A 95 -2.14 -1.34 -2.37
C SER A 95 -2.03 -0.21 -3.41
N SER A 96 -1.42 0.89 -2.98
CA SER A 96 -1.11 2.05 -3.83
C SER A 96 -0.35 1.64 -5.09
N LYS A 97 -0.66 2.29 -6.23
CA LYS A 97 0.05 2.11 -7.50
C LYS A 97 1.38 2.87 -7.56
N MET A 98 1.84 3.53 -6.49
CA MET A 98 3.13 4.22 -6.51
C MET A 98 4.30 3.27 -6.83
N LEU A 99 4.27 2.04 -6.30
CA LEU A 99 5.30 1.05 -6.63
C LEU A 99 5.25 0.61 -8.10
N LYS A 100 4.06 0.59 -8.70
CA LYS A 100 3.89 0.36 -10.15
C LYS A 100 4.54 1.49 -10.95
N THR A 101 4.26 2.74 -10.59
CA THR A 101 4.85 3.91 -11.26
C THR A 101 6.37 3.90 -11.16
N ILE A 102 6.93 3.53 -10.00
CA ILE A 102 8.37 3.35 -9.82
C ILE A 102 8.88 2.23 -10.73
N ALA A 103 8.26 1.06 -10.74
CA ALA A 103 8.70 -0.08 -11.55
C ALA A 103 8.75 0.27 -13.05
N GLU A 104 7.66 0.83 -13.58
CA GLU A 104 7.54 1.20 -14.99
C GLU A 104 8.58 2.25 -15.40
N ALA A 105 8.74 3.30 -14.59
CA ALA A 105 9.71 4.36 -14.85
C ALA A 105 11.17 3.89 -14.76
N GLU A 106 11.42 2.78 -14.05
CA GLU A 106 12.75 2.22 -13.83
C GLU A 106 13.06 0.98 -14.70
N GLY A 107 12.16 0.63 -15.62
CA GLY A 107 12.31 -0.50 -16.56
C GLY A 107 12.06 -1.88 -15.94
N CYS A 108 11.50 -1.93 -14.73
CA CYS A 108 11.15 -3.16 -14.01
C CYS A 108 9.71 -3.60 -14.29
N GLN A 109 9.39 -4.84 -13.91
CA GLN A 109 8.05 -5.40 -13.99
C GLN A 109 7.28 -5.14 -12.69
N PHE A 110 5.96 -4.99 -12.81
CA PHE A 110 5.05 -4.88 -11.68
C PHE A 110 3.93 -5.92 -11.78
N VAL A 111 3.66 -6.62 -10.68
CA VAL A 111 2.64 -7.66 -10.61
C VAL A 111 1.66 -7.34 -9.48
N GLU A 112 0.38 -7.38 -9.82
CA GLU A 112 -0.71 -7.28 -8.85
C GLU A 112 -1.15 -8.68 -8.41
N THR A 113 -1.42 -8.84 -7.12
CA THR A 113 -2.00 -10.07 -6.58
C THR A 113 -3.28 -9.76 -5.80
N LEU A 114 -4.12 -10.76 -5.58
CA LEU A 114 -5.19 -10.64 -4.59
C LEU A 114 -4.62 -10.31 -3.20
N THR A 115 -5.42 -9.64 -2.37
CA THR A 115 -5.04 -9.37 -0.97
C THR A 115 -4.80 -10.65 -0.20
N GLY A 116 -3.73 -10.66 0.59
CA GLY A 116 -3.27 -11.81 1.35
C GLY A 116 -1.92 -12.30 0.84
N PHE A 117 -0.92 -12.30 1.72
CA PHE A 117 0.48 -12.56 1.37
C PHE A 117 0.76 -13.94 0.77
N LYS A 118 -0.16 -14.91 0.95
CA LYS A 118 -0.07 -16.21 0.26
C LYS A 118 0.06 -16.06 -1.26
N TRP A 119 -0.63 -15.08 -1.85
CA TRP A 119 -0.59 -14.84 -3.29
C TRP A 119 0.75 -14.26 -3.70
N MET A 120 1.22 -13.21 -3.00
CA MET A 120 2.55 -12.64 -3.25
C MET A 120 3.68 -13.66 -3.03
N GLY A 121 3.58 -14.51 -2.01
CA GLY A 121 4.55 -15.59 -1.76
C GLY A 121 4.55 -16.64 -2.87
N ASN A 122 3.38 -17.08 -3.32
CA ASN A 122 3.27 -18.01 -4.45
C ASN A 122 3.82 -17.41 -5.74
N THR A 123 3.43 -16.18 -6.08
CA THR A 123 3.95 -15.44 -7.24
C THR A 123 5.47 -15.28 -7.18
N THR A 124 6.01 -14.95 -6.00
CA THR A 124 7.46 -14.88 -5.75
C THR A 124 8.16 -16.19 -6.08
N LEU A 125 7.62 -17.30 -5.56
CA LEU A 125 8.19 -18.63 -5.79
C LEU A 125 8.15 -19.06 -7.26
N LEU A 126 7.09 -18.70 -7.99
CA LEU A 126 6.93 -19.03 -9.41
C LEU A 126 7.86 -18.20 -10.29
N LEU A 127 7.91 -16.88 -10.09
CA LEU A 127 8.85 -15.99 -10.78
C LEU A 127 10.31 -16.40 -10.56
N ALA A 128 10.69 -16.75 -9.32
CA ALA A 128 12.04 -17.22 -9.03
C ALA A 128 12.40 -18.52 -9.77
N LYS A 129 11.43 -19.43 -9.97
CA LYS A 129 11.63 -20.66 -10.77
C LYS A 129 11.82 -20.37 -12.26
N GLU A 130 11.27 -19.27 -12.75
CA GLU A 130 11.44 -18.79 -14.13
C GLU A 130 12.75 -17.99 -14.33
N GLY A 131 13.61 -17.94 -13.32
CA GLY A 131 14.86 -17.17 -13.37
C GLY A 131 14.66 -15.66 -13.26
N LYS A 132 13.46 -15.21 -12.88
CA LYS A 132 13.18 -13.80 -12.59
C LYS A 132 13.58 -13.45 -11.17
N LEU A 133 13.72 -12.14 -10.89
CA LEU A 133 14.04 -11.62 -9.58
C LEU A 133 12.84 -10.87 -8.96
N PRO A 134 12.03 -11.51 -8.10
CA PRO A 134 11.09 -10.81 -7.23
C PRO A 134 11.88 -10.04 -6.18
N LEU A 135 12.10 -8.76 -6.44
CA LEU A 135 12.96 -7.94 -5.58
C LEU A 135 12.24 -7.54 -4.30
N PHE A 136 10.97 -7.19 -4.41
CA PHE A 136 10.18 -6.67 -3.30
C PHE A 136 8.69 -6.97 -3.49
N ALA A 137 8.01 -7.32 -2.39
CA ALA A 137 6.56 -7.43 -2.34
C ALA A 137 5.98 -6.70 -1.13
N PHE A 138 4.81 -6.05 -1.29
CA PHE A 138 4.12 -5.44 -0.14
C PHE A 138 2.59 -5.43 -0.20
N GLU A 139 1.98 -5.40 0.98
CA GLU A 139 0.57 -5.03 1.20
C GLU A 139 0.49 -3.73 2.00
N GLU A 140 -0.53 -2.93 1.71
CA GLU A 140 -0.90 -1.69 2.41
C GLU A 140 -1.03 -1.87 3.94
N ALA A 141 -1.40 -3.08 4.39
CA ALA A 141 -1.55 -3.52 5.76
C ALA A 141 -0.19 -3.91 6.36
N ILE A 142 0.87 -3.21 5.93
CA ILE A 142 2.18 -3.17 6.56
C ILE A 142 2.86 -4.55 6.54
N GLY A 143 2.64 -5.29 5.45
CA GLY A 143 3.34 -6.55 5.18
C GLY A 143 4.38 -6.31 4.10
N TYR A 144 5.65 -6.62 4.37
CA TYR A 144 6.75 -6.40 3.45
C TYR A 144 7.60 -7.66 3.31
N MET A 145 8.00 -7.97 2.08
CA MET A 145 9.00 -8.97 1.75
C MET A 145 10.16 -8.26 1.05
N CYS A 146 11.30 -8.15 1.75
CA CYS A 146 12.49 -7.47 1.23
C CYS A 146 13.47 -8.41 0.51
N SER A 147 13.11 -9.69 0.35
CA SER A 147 13.93 -10.69 -0.32
C SER A 147 13.08 -11.89 -0.72
N HIS A 148 13.18 -12.34 -1.98
CA HIS A 148 12.51 -13.55 -2.48
C HIS A 148 12.90 -14.84 -1.74
N ARG A 149 14.01 -14.84 -0.98
CA ARG A 149 14.45 -16.00 -0.18
C ARG A 149 13.49 -16.34 0.96
N VAL A 150 12.73 -15.35 1.43
CA VAL A 150 11.70 -15.51 2.44
C VAL A 150 10.38 -15.03 1.82
N PRO A 151 9.65 -15.88 1.09
CA PRO A 151 8.44 -15.50 0.35
C PRO A 151 7.22 -15.32 1.28
N ASP A 152 7.40 -14.59 2.38
CA ASP A 152 6.40 -14.25 3.39
C ASP A 152 6.72 -12.85 3.95
N LYS A 153 5.84 -12.30 4.78
CA LYS A 153 6.10 -11.05 5.49
C LYS A 153 7.24 -11.25 6.47
N ASP A 154 8.21 -10.35 6.41
CA ASP A 154 9.33 -10.33 7.34
C ASP A 154 9.53 -8.90 7.84
N GLY A 155 8.90 -8.58 8.98
CA GLY A 155 9.05 -7.30 9.63
C GLY A 155 10.49 -7.06 10.09
N VAL A 156 11.19 -8.08 10.59
CA VAL A 156 12.58 -7.91 11.07
C VAL A 156 13.49 -7.48 9.93
N SER A 157 13.42 -8.16 8.78
CA SER A 157 14.16 -7.75 7.59
C SER A 157 13.75 -6.36 7.12
N ALA A 158 12.45 -6.04 7.12
CA ALA A 158 11.97 -4.70 6.76
C ALA A 158 12.54 -3.62 7.69
N ALA A 159 12.59 -3.85 9.01
CA ALA A 159 13.19 -2.93 9.96
C ALA A 159 14.66 -2.67 9.68
N VAL A 160 15.43 -3.71 9.38
CA VAL A 160 16.85 -3.57 9.01
C VAL A 160 17.01 -2.76 7.73
N GLN A 161 16.15 -2.99 6.73
CA GLN A 161 16.17 -2.21 5.49
C GLN A 161 15.82 -0.73 5.74
N VAL A 162 14.80 -0.44 6.55
CA VAL A 162 14.44 0.94 6.92
C VAL A 162 15.57 1.62 7.70
N ALA A 163 16.20 0.92 8.65
CA ALA A 163 17.34 1.45 9.39
C ALA A 163 18.53 1.75 8.47
N SER A 164 18.80 0.87 7.50
CA SER A 164 19.86 1.07 6.51
C SER A 164 19.57 2.27 5.61
N LEU A 165 18.34 2.36 5.10
CA LEU A 165 17.88 3.48 4.29
C LEU A 165 18.01 4.81 5.05
N ALA A 166 17.51 4.87 6.29
CA ALA A 166 17.57 6.08 7.09
C ALA A 166 19.01 6.49 7.43
N SER A 167 19.89 5.52 7.71
CA SER A 167 21.32 5.77 7.94
C SER A 167 21.99 6.37 6.71
N GLU A 168 21.70 5.83 5.52
CA GLU A 168 22.26 6.34 4.26
C GLU A 168 21.73 7.75 3.95
N LEU A 169 20.43 7.98 4.11
CA LEU A 169 19.83 9.29 3.90
C LEU A 169 20.42 10.32 4.87
N TYR A 170 20.54 9.98 6.15
CA TYR A 170 21.13 10.85 7.16
C TYR A 170 22.57 11.23 6.85
N SER A 171 23.37 10.24 6.44
CA SER A 171 24.77 10.47 6.06
C SER A 171 24.90 11.41 4.86
N ASN A 172 23.86 11.48 4.01
CA ASN A 172 23.75 12.39 2.87
C ASN A 172 22.99 13.69 3.19
N GLY A 173 22.70 13.98 4.46
CA GLY A 173 21.99 15.20 4.87
C GLY A 173 20.50 15.23 4.52
N SER A 174 19.88 14.07 4.31
CA SER A 174 18.47 13.89 3.96
C SER A 174 17.73 13.07 5.02
N SER A 175 16.41 12.99 4.92
CA SER A 175 15.54 12.19 5.78
C SER A 175 14.59 11.29 4.98
N LEU A 176 13.95 10.32 5.64
CA LEU A 176 12.91 9.49 5.02
C LEU A 176 11.77 10.33 4.43
N ASN A 177 11.41 11.43 5.10
CA ASN A 177 10.36 12.31 4.59
C ASN A 177 10.85 13.08 3.36
N ASP A 178 12.07 13.61 3.37
CA ASP A 178 12.63 14.31 2.20
C ASP A 178 12.75 13.37 1.00
N GLN A 179 13.15 12.12 1.24
CA GLN A 179 13.18 11.10 0.20
C GLN A 179 11.78 10.78 -0.32
N LEU A 180 10.76 10.67 0.55
CA LEU A 180 9.39 10.46 0.12
C LEU A 180 8.89 11.63 -0.75
N GLN A 181 9.20 12.87 -0.36
CA GLN A 181 8.87 14.06 -1.16
C GLN A 181 9.58 14.03 -2.52
N ALA A 182 10.84 13.61 -2.57
CA ALA A 182 11.56 13.42 -3.83
C ALA A 182 10.93 12.34 -4.72
N LEU A 183 10.42 11.24 -4.13
CA LEU A 183 9.69 10.21 -4.87
C LEU A 183 8.36 10.76 -5.42
N TYR A 184 7.62 11.55 -4.63
CA TYR A 184 6.39 12.19 -5.12
C TYR A 184 6.65 13.17 -6.26
N ALA A 185 7.70 13.98 -6.17
CA ALA A 185 8.10 14.89 -7.25
C ALA A 185 8.46 14.13 -8.54
N ARG A 186 9.06 12.95 -8.43
CA ARG A 186 9.51 12.16 -9.59
C ARG A 186 8.44 11.27 -10.20
N TYR A 187 7.62 10.62 -9.37
CA TYR A 187 6.67 9.59 -9.80
C TYR A 187 5.20 10.00 -9.64
N GLY A 188 4.93 11.23 -9.20
CA GLY A 188 3.57 11.71 -8.91
C GLY A 188 3.17 11.50 -7.46
N TYR A 189 2.18 12.27 -7.02
CA TYR A 189 1.63 12.19 -5.67
C TYR A 189 0.54 11.13 -5.63
N HIS A 190 0.81 10.06 -4.89
CA HIS A 190 -0.10 8.96 -4.63
C HIS A 190 -0.62 9.06 -3.20
N VAL A 191 -1.91 9.24 -3.03
CA VAL A 191 -2.54 9.37 -1.72
C VAL A 191 -3.78 8.50 -1.61
N SER A 192 -3.97 7.88 -0.45
CA SER A 192 -5.03 6.89 -0.21
C SER A 192 -5.90 7.27 0.98
N HIS A 193 -7.17 6.89 0.92
CA HIS A 193 -8.12 6.98 2.02
C HIS A 193 -8.96 5.70 2.08
N ASN A 194 -8.60 4.83 3.02
CA ASN A 194 -9.13 3.47 3.10
C ASN A 194 -9.93 3.32 4.40
N SER A 195 -11.11 2.72 4.32
CA SER A 195 -11.89 2.38 5.51
C SER A 195 -12.81 1.19 5.24
N TYR A 196 -13.77 0.96 6.11
CA TYR A 196 -14.73 -0.12 5.99
C TYR A 196 -16.06 0.25 6.65
N TYR A 197 -17.11 -0.43 6.23
CA TYR A 197 -18.36 -0.53 6.95
C TYR A 197 -18.55 -1.93 7.51
N ILE A 198 -19.21 -2.05 8.65
CA ILE A 198 -19.70 -3.31 9.20
C ILE A 198 -21.08 -3.59 8.61
N CYS A 199 -21.26 -4.81 8.10
CA CYS A 199 -22.50 -5.33 7.54
C CYS A 199 -22.67 -6.80 7.95
N HIS A 200 -23.55 -7.06 8.90
CA HIS A 200 -23.82 -8.41 9.41
C HIS A 200 -24.78 -9.22 8.54
N ASP A 201 -25.58 -8.55 7.69
CA ASP A 201 -26.57 -9.23 6.82
C ASP A 201 -26.00 -9.48 5.42
N PRO A 202 -25.78 -10.74 5.02
CA PRO A 202 -25.33 -11.07 3.67
C PRO A 202 -26.31 -10.64 2.57
N HIS A 203 -27.61 -10.53 2.86
CA HIS A 203 -28.60 -10.09 1.88
C HIS A 203 -28.42 -8.62 1.53
N VAL A 204 -28.00 -7.78 2.48
CA VAL A 204 -27.68 -6.37 2.24
C VAL A 204 -26.46 -6.26 1.32
N ILE A 205 -25.42 -7.07 1.54
CA ILE A 205 -24.25 -7.14 0.65
C ILE A 205 -24.70 -7.52 -0.78
N GLN A 206 -25.48 -8.60 -0.91
CA GLN A 206 -25.98 -9.04 -2.22
C GLN A 206 -26.86 -7.98 -2.89
N LYS A 207 -27.68 -7.26 -2.12
CA LYS A 207 -28.50 -6.15 -2.62
C LYS A 207 -27.64 -5.02 -3.17
N ILE A 208 -26.60 -4.61 -2.42
CA ILE A 208 -25.67 -3.55 -2.83
C ILE A 208 -24.98 -3.93 -4.14
N PHE A 209 -24.31 -5.07 -4.20
CA PHE A 209 -23.56 -5.48 -5.39
C PHE A 209 -24.48 -5.78 -6.59
N ARG A 210 -25.68 -6.30 -6.35
CA ARG A 210 -26.70 -6.41 -7.41
C ARG A 210 -27.11 -5.05 -7.94
N ARG A 211 -27.26 -4.03 -7.10
CA ARG A 211 -27.56 -2.66 -7.53
C ARG A 211 -26.41 -2.10 -8.39
N ILE A 212 -25.16 -2.27 -7.96
CA ILE A 212 -23.97 -1.82 -8.70
C ILE A 212 -23.95 -2.41 -10.13
N ARG A 213 -24.23 -3.71 -10.26
CA ARG A 213 -24.28 -4.44 -11.55
C ARG A 213 -25.45 -4.05 -12.45
N ASN A 214 -26.48 -3.42 -11.89
CA ASN A 214 -27.73 -3.10 -12.58
C ASN A 214 -28.10 -1.63 -12.42
N TYR A 215 -27.09 -0.75 -12.40
CA TYR A 215 -27.21 0.64 -11.96
C TYR A 215 -28.11 1.48 -12.87
N HIS A 216 -27.93 1.38 -14.19
CA HIS A 216 -28.76 2.08 -15.19
C HIS A 216 -29.72 1.14 -15.94
N GLY A 217 -29.82 -0.11 -15.50
CA GLY A 217 -30.57 -1.17 -16.16
C GLY A 217 -29.87 -2.52 -16.04
N PRO A 218 -30.48 -3.63 -16.50
CA PRO A 218 -29.91 -4.96 -16.38
C PRO A 218 -28.50 -5.06 -16.99
N GLY A 219 -27.50 -5.40 -16.16
CA GLY A 219 -26.11 -5.54 -16.58
C GLY A 219 -25.38 -4.23 -16.90
N VAL A 220 -25.98 -3.07 -16.62
CA VAL A 220 -25.40 -1.75 -16.91
C VAL A 220 -24.82 -1.15 -15.64
N TYR A 221 -23.50 -1.12 -15.55
CA TYR A 221 -22.75 -0.51 -14.45
C TYR A 221 -22.81 1.03 -14.49
N PRO A 222 -22.51 1.74 -13.37
CA PRO A 222 -22.44 3.19 -13.37
C PRO A 222 -21.33 3.69 -14.31
N ASN A 223 -21.62 4.71 -15.12
CA ASN A 223 -20.60 5.45 -15.89
C ASN A 223 -20.14 6.74 -15.18
N LYS A 224 -20.76 7.04 -14.03
CA LYS A 224 -20.38 8.13 -13.13
C LYS A 224 -20.83 7.79 -11.71
N LEU A 225 -20.13 8.32 -10.72
CA LEU A 225 -20.56 8.37 -9.32
C LEU A 225 -20.33 9.80 -8.84
N GLY A 226 -21.39 10.46 -8.41
CA GLY A 226 -21.39 11.87 -8.08
C GLY A 226 -20.97 12.72 -9.27
N SER A 227 -19.96 13.56 -9.03
CA SER A 227 -19.30 14.39 -10.03
C SER A 227 -18.21 13.68 -10.84
N PHE A 228 -17.90 12.41 -10.55
CA PHE A 228 -16.76 11.69 -11.13
C PHE A 228 -17.17 10.74 -12.25
N GLU A 229 -16.64 10.99 -13.46
CA GLU A 229 -16.78 10.10 -14.60
C GLU A 229 -15.93 8.84 -14.42
N ILE A 230 -16.55 7.68 -14.58
CA ILE A 230 -15.89 6.37 -14.49
C ILE A 230 -15.41 5.96 -15.88
N ILE A 231 -14.10 5.78 -16.01
CA ILE A 231 -13.45 5.35 -17.25
C ILE A 231 -13.25 3.84 -17.32
N SER A 232 -13.20 3.15 -16.17
CA SER A 232 -13.16 1.70 -16.17
C SER A 232 -13.74 1.09 -14.89
N ILE A 233 -14.39 -0.07 -15.03
CA ILE A 233 -14.84 -0.93 -13.93
C ILE A 233 -14.31 -2.34 -14.16
N GLN A 234 -13.88 -2.99 -13.08
CA GLN A 234 -13.55 -4.40 -13.04
C GLN A 234 -14.33 -5.05 -11.89
N ASP A 235 -15.33 -5.86 -12.21
CA ASP A 235 -16.08 -6.68 -11.26
C ASP A 235 -15.52 -8.10 -11.29
N PHE A 236 -14.76 -8.45 -10.25
CA PHE A 236 -14.07 -9.73 -10.18
C PHE A 236 -15.02 -10.89 -9.92
N ALA A 237 -16.11 -10.65 -9.17
CA ALA A 237 -17.07 -11.70 -8.86
C ALA A 237 -17.97 -12.02 -10.06
N ALA A 238 -18.27 -11.03 -10.90
CA ALA A 238 -18.99 -11.22 -12.16
C ALA A 238 -18.07 -11.58 -13.34
N GLY A 239 -16.75 -11.38 -13.22
CA GLY A 239 -15.81 -11.54 -14.33
C GLY A 239 -16.00 -10.50 -15.44
N VAL A 240 -16.44 -9.29 -15.10
CA VAL A 240 -16.79 -8.22 -16.05
C VAL A 240 -15.78 -7.09 -16.01
N THR A 241 -15.38 -6.59 -17.18
CA THR A 241 -14.62 -5.35 -17.34
C THR A 241 -15.40 -4.39 -18.24
N VAL A 242 -15.43 -3.10 -17.87
CA VAL A 242 -16.12 -2.04 -18.63
C VAL A 242 -15.14 -0.87 -18.79
N PRO A 243 -14.97 -0.26 -19.99
CA PRO A 243 -15.42 -0.80 -21.27
C PRO A 243 -14.74 -2.15 -21.55
N ASP A 244 -15.47 -3.04 -22.22
CA ASP A 244 -14.97 -4.31 -22.72
C ASP A 244 -14.14 -4.08 -24.00
N GLU A 245 -13.23 -3.10 -23.94
CA GLU A 245 -12.22 -3.01 -24.99
C GLU A 245 -11.22 -4.15 -24.74
N ASP A 246 -10.70 -4.71 -25.83
CA ASP A 246 -9.42 -5.43 -25.87
C ASP A 246 -8.27 -4.50 -25.43
N VAL A 247 -8.40 -3.84 -24.28
CA VAL A 247 -7.32 -3.79 -23.32
C VAL A 247 -6.95 -5.26 -23.15
N LYS A 248 -6.06 -5.77 -24.02
CA LYS A 248 -5.13 -6.85 -23.67
C LYS A 248 -4.93 -6.65 -22.19
N PRO A 249 -5.35 -7.57 -21.32
CA PRO A 249 -5.35 -7.29 -19.90
C PRO A 249 -3.99 -6.66 -19.65
N LYS A 250 -3.92 -5.39 -19.22
CA LYS A 250 -2.60 -4.82 -18.90
C LYS A 250 -1.96 -5.60 -17.74
N HIS A 251 -2.72 -6.53 -17.16
CA HIS A 251 -2.22 -7.80 -16.69
C HIS A 251 -1.92 -8.74 -17.87
N ASP A 252 -0.91 -8.45 -18.68
CA ASP A 252 -0.11 -9.54 -19.23
C ASP A 252 0.41 -10.14 -17.93
N LEU A 253 -0.26 -11.18 -17.44
CA LEU A 253 0.12 -11.83 -16.20
C LEU A 253 1.42 -12.53 -16.53
N ASN A 254 2.52 -11.75 -16.54
CA ASN A 254 3.90 -12.16 -16.65
C ASN A 254 4.33 -12.97 -15.40
N ALA A 255 3.36 -13.45 -14.63
CA ALA A 255 3.49 -14.11 -13.37
C ALA A 255 2.21 -14.89 -13.04
N LEU A 256 2.39 -16.13 -12.61
CA LEU A 256 1.33 -17.02 -12.13
C LEU A 256 1.21 -16.95 -10.59
N GLY A 257 0.15 -17.56 -10.05
CA GLY A 257 -0.09 -17.67 -8.62
C GLY A 257 -0.52 -16.36 -7.95
N THR A 258 -0.96 -15.38 -8.74
CA THR A 258 -1.37 -14.04 -8.27
C THR A 258 -2.76 -14.07 -7.61
N GLY A 259 -3.55 -15.12 -7.88
CA GLY A 259 -4.96 -15.22 -7.54
C GLY A 259 -5.87 -14.41 -8.47
N LEU A 260 -5.27 -13.61 -9.36
CA LEU A 260 -5.93 -12.91 -10.46
C LEU A 260 -5.81 -13.71 -11.77
N ASP A 261 -4.95 -14.72 -11.80
CA ASP A 261 -4.71 -15.66 -12.90
C ASP A 261 -5.75 -16.80 -13.00
N GLY A 262 -6.86 -16.69 -12.27
CA GLY A 262 -7.94 -17.69 -12.27
C GLY A 262 -9.30 -17.11 -11.90
N ILE A 263 -10.29 -17.99 -11.71
CA ILE A 263 -11.65 -17.59 -11.33
C ILE A 263 -11.63 -17.02 -9.90
N TYR A 264 -12.07 -15.78 -9.75
CA TYR A 264 -12.18 -15.14 -8.45
C TYR A 264 -13.32 -15.77 -7.63
N THR A 265 -13.00 -16.21 -6.42
CA THR A 265 -13.95 -16.84 -5.48
C THR A 265 -13.93 -16.15 -4.10
N GLY A 266 -13.36 -14.94 -4.02
CA GLY A 266 -13.06 -14.23 -2.76
C GLY A 266 -14.24 -13.45 -2.15
N GLY A 267 -15.46 -13.63 -2.66
CA GLY A 267 -16.64 -12.86 -2.28
C GLY A 267 -16.99 -11.82 -3.34
N GLU A 268 -17.37 -10.63 -2.92
CA GLU A 268 -17.66 -9.50 -3.79
C GLU A 268 -16.45 -8.57 -3.89
N MET A 269 -16.10 -8.13 -5.10
CA MET A 269 -15.05 -7.14 -5.33
C MET A 269 -15.26 -6.40 -6.65
N VAL A 270 -15.38 -5.08 -6.57
CA VAL A 270 -15.49 -4.17 -7.71
C VAL A 270 -14.41 -3.10 -7.58
N MET A 271 -13.64 -2.91 -8.64
CA MET A 271 -12.67 -1.84 -8.77
C MET A 271 -13.16 -0.85 -9.83
N LEU A 272 -13.08 0.44 -9.55
CA LEU A 272 -13.39 1.52 -10.48
C LEU A 272 -12.20 2.47 -10.62
N ARG A 273 -12.06 3.06 -11.80
CA ARG A 273 -11.13 4.15 -12.09
C ARG A 273 -11.90 5.29 -12.71
N CYS A 274 -11.61 6.50 -12.25
CA CYS A 274 -12.24 7.73 -12.70
C CYS A 274 -11.28 8.54 -13.57
N ALA A 275 -11.82 9.38 -14.45
CA ALA A 275 -11.05 10.20 -15.39
C ALA A 275 -10.09 11.18 -14.69
N ASN A 276 -10.43 11.61 -13.47
CA ASN A 276 -9.64 12.56 -12.68
C ASN A 276 -8.46 11.93 -11.92
N GLY A 277 -8.20 10.63 -12.10
CA GLY A 277 -7.12 9.90 -11.44
C GLY A 277 -7.51 9.24 -10.12
N LEU A 278 -8.76 9.38 -9.67
CA LEU A 278 -9.30 8.61 -8.54
C LEU A 278 -9.50 7.15 -8.93
N SER A 279 -9.19 6.24 -8.02
CA SER A 279 -9.59 4.85 -8.10
C SER A 279 -10.18 4.41 -6.77
N ALA A 280 -11.17 3.51 -6.83
CA ALA A 280 -11.75 2.90 -5.64
C ALA A 280 -11.94 1.41 -5.85
N THR A 281 -11.62 0.61 -4.84
CA THR A 281 -11.89 -0.82 -4.80
C THR A 281 -12.75 -1.10 -3.61
N VAL A 282 -13.96 -1.59 -3.84
CA VAL A 282 -14.84 -2.08 -2.77
C VAL A 282 -14.89 -3.58 -2.78
N ARG A 283 -14.71 -4.19 -1.61
CA ARG A 283 -14.71 -5.64 -1.47
C ARG A 283 -15.29 -6.11 -0.14
N THR A 284 -15.81 -7.32 -0.12
CA THR A 284 -16.14 -8.00 1.13
C THR A 284 -14.89 -8.55 1.81
N SER A 285 -14.94 -8.59 3.14
CA SER A 285 -13.98 -9.35 3.94
C SER A 285 -14.42 -10.81 4.05
N GLY A 286 -13.50 -11.75 3.86
CA GLY A 286 -13.80 -13.19 3.96
C GLY A 286 -13.90 -13.71 5.39
N THR A 287 -13.35 -12.98 6.37
CA THR A 287 -13.26 -13.41 7.78
C THR A 287 -14.02 -12.49 8.73
N GLU A 288 -14.51 -11.35 8.26
CA GLU A 288 -15.16 -10.34 9.08
C GLU A 288 -16.43 -9.87 8.35
N PRO A 289 -17.50 -9.48 9.06
CA PRO A 289 -18.72 -8.93 8.46
C PRO A 289 -18.49 -7.48 8.01
N LYS A 290 -17.51 -7.27 7.11
CA LYS A 290 -17.04 -5.94 6.69
C LYS A 290 -17.08 -5.81 5.17
N ILE A 291 -17.52 -4.63 4.72
CA ILE A 291 -17.33 -4.13 3.35
C ILE A 291 -16.18 -3.13 3.43
N LYS A 292 -15.03 -3.48 2.88
CA LYS A 292 -13.83 -2.63 2.90
C LYS A 292 -13.77 -1.84 1.60
N TYR A 293 -13.37 -0.59 1.68
CA TYR A 293 -13.07 0.22 0.51
C TYR A 293 -11.65 0.77 0.59
N TYR A 294 -11.00 0.77 -0.55
CA TYR A 294 -9.64 1.27 -0.73
C TYR A 294 -9.67 2.29 -1.83
N THR A 295 -9.17 3.50 -1.58
CA THR A 295 -9.14 4.54 -2.60
C THR A 295 -7.74 5.07 -2.78
N GLU A 296 -7.44 5.49 -3.99
CA GLU A 296 -6.19 6.16 -4.32
C GLU A 296 -6.46 7.25 -5.35
N LEU A 297 -5.97 8.45 -5.07
CA LEU A 297 -5.89 9.53 -6.03
C LEU A 297 -4.43 9.70 -6.45
N VAL A 298 -4.19 9.64 -7.76
CA VAL A 298 -2.89 9.88 -8.37
C VAL A 298 -2.93 11.22 -9.09
N THR A 299 -2.15 12.18 -8.62
CA THR A 299 -2.14 13.54 -9.15
C THR A 299 -0.77 14.21 -8.96
N ARG A 300 -0.64 15.47 -9.35
CA ARG A 300 0.51 16.30 -9.01
C ARG A 300 0.22 17.13 -7.76
N ALA A 301 1.18 17.16 -6.84
CA ALA A 301 1.12 17.97 -5.64
C ALA A 301 2.56 18.28 -5.17
N ASP A 302 3.10 19.38 -5.69
CA ASP A 302 4.54 19.68 -5.60
C ASP A 302 4.93 20.31 -4.25
N THR A 303 3.96 20.92 -3.56
CA THR A 303 4.18 21.56 -2.26
C THR A 303 3.40 20.85 -1.14
N PRO A 304 3.84 20.97 0.13
CA PRO A 304 3.08 20.46 1.27
C PRO A 304 1.65 21.01 1.34
N GLN A 305 1.44 22.26 0.93
CA GLN A 305 0.12 22.90 0.89
C GLN A 305 -0.77 22.28 -0.19
N ASP A 306 -0.22 21.94 -1.35
CA ASP A 306 -0.97 21.23 -2.40
C ASP A 306 -1.32 19.81 -1.94
N GLN A 307 -0.39 19.12 -1.27
CA GLN A 307 -0.63 17.79 -0.72
C GLN A 307 -1.71 17.78 0.36
N GLU A 308 -1.79 18.81 1.20
CA GLU A 308 -2.89 18.98 2.16
C GLU A 308 -4.23 19.15 1.44
N LYS A 309 -4.31 20.08 0.48
CA LYS A 309 -5.54 20.31 -0.30
C LYS A 309 -5.99 19.04 -1.03
N VAL A 310 -5.04 18.29 -1.61
CA VAL A 310 -5.36 17.03 -2.29
C VAL A 310 -5.87 15.97 -1.30
N ARG A 311 -5.36 15.94 -0.07
CA ARG A 311 -5.88 15.04 0.98
C ARG A 311 -7.29 15.41 1.41
N GLU A 312 -7.55 16.69 1.67
CA GLU A 312 -8.89 17.18 2.01
C GLU A 312 -9.88 16.86 0.88
N MET A 313 -9.48 17.19 -0.36
CA MET A 313 -10.26 16.89 -1.55
C MET A 313 -10.53 15.38 -1.69
N LEU A 314 -9.53 14.52 -1.45
CA LEU A 314 -9.72 13.07 -1.50
C LEU A 314 -10.79 12.60 -0.50
N VAL A 315 -10.84 13.16 0.71
CA VAL A 315 -11.89 12.81 1.69
C VAL A 315 -13.26 13.11 1.12
N ASP A 316 -13.46 14.31 0.58
CA ASP A 316 -14.74 14.71 -0.02
C ASP A 316 -15.11 13.81 -1.22
N MET A 317 -14.14 13.48 -2.09
CA MET A 317 -14.36 12.58 -3.23
C MET A 317 -14.78 11.18 -2.77
N VAL A 318 -14.14 10.67 -1.72
CA VAL A 318 -14.41 9.33 -1.18
C VAL A 318 -15.79 9.29 -0.58
N ASP A 319 -16.18 10.32 0.17
CA ASP A 319 -17.52 10.41 0.75
C ASP A 319 -18.57 10.39 -0.36
N GLU A 320 -18.41 11.20 -1.42
CA GLU A 320 -19.36 11.23 -2.55
C GLU A 320 -19.44 9.88 -3.29
N VAL A 321 -18.29 9.28 -3.63
CA VAL A 321 -18.23 8.01 -4.38
C VAL A 321 -18.76 6.85 -3.55
N ILE A 322 -18.35 6.73 -2.28
CA ILE A 322 -18.72 5.61 -1.42
C ILE A 322 -20.16 5.74 -0.93
N ASP A 323 -20.66 6.95 -0.67
CA ASP A 323 -22.07 7.14 -0.31
C ASP A 323 -22.98 6.75 -1.48
N GLU A 324 -22.66 7.12 -2.72
CA GLU A 324 -23.47 6.72 -3.88
C GLU A 324 -23.33 5.21 -4.18
N LEU A 325 -22.12 4.66 -4.06
CA LEU A 325 -21.86 3.26 -4.40
C LEU A 325 -22.39 2.28 -3.35
N LEU A 326 -22.37 2.61 -2.06
CA LEU A 326 -22.81 1.72 -0.98
C LEU A 326 -24.13 2.12 -0.35
N GLN A 327 -24.57 3.37 -0.51
CA GLN A 327 -25.73 3.94 0.20
C GLN A 327 -25.74 3.54 1.70
N PRO A 328 -24.70 3.89 2.49
CA PRO A 328 -24.52 3.38 3.85
C PRO A 328 -25.75 3.58 4.74
N LYS A 329 -26.36 4.78 4.68
CA LYS A 329 -27.56 5.12 5.46
C LYS A 329 -28.78 4.26 5.08
N GLU A 330 -29.03 4.07 3.78
CA GLU A 330 -30.17 3.28 3.29
C GLU A 330 -30.02 1.78 3.56
N ASN A 331 -28.78 1.31 3.62
CA ASN A 331 -28.45 -0.09 3.85
C ASN A 331 -28.09 -0.39 5.32
N GLY A 332 -28.20 0.58 6.23
CA GLY A 332 -27.95 0.40 7.65
C GLY A 332 -26.50 0.00 7.98
N LEU A 333 -25.54 0.46 7.17
CA LEU A 333 -24.12 0.18 7.35
C LEU A 333 -23.54 1.01 8.50
N VAL A 334 -22.67 0.41 9.30
CA VAL A 334 -22.02 1.09 10.46
C VAL A 334 -20.55 1.34 10.12
N GLY A 335 -20.15 2.61 10.09
CA GLY A 335 -18.81 3.07 9.69
C GLY A 335 -17.90 3.43 10.85
#